data_AF-A0A2N1IZA4-F1
#
_entry.id   AF-A0A2N1IZA4-F1
#
_cell.length_a   1.000
_cell.length_b   1.000
_cell.length_c   1.000
_cell.angle_alpha   90.00
_cell.angle_beta   90.00
_cell.angle_gamma   90.00
#
_symmetry.space_group_name_H-M   'P 1'
#
loop_
_entity.id
_entity.type
_entity.pdbx_description
1 polymer ?
#
loop_
_entity_poly.entity_id
_entity_poly.type
_entity_poly.pdbx_seq_one_letter_code
_entity_poly.pdbx_strand_id
1 'polypeptide(L)' 'YLECGIPILINEKFHSIAKIVKKYNLGIIFNNNDLENLNDKLKISQDEYNLLCKNIKKFRKNFTYEKKAKILSKKVGIYE' A
#
# COMPACT_ATOMS: atom_id res chain seq x y z
N TYR A 1 -1.32 8.77 0.90
CA TYR A 1 -2.01 7.57 0.36
C TYR A 1 -2.18 6.48 1.40
N LEU A 2 -1.13 5.75 1.81
CA LEU A 2 -1.27 4.63 2.76
C LEU A 2 -1.86 5.05 4.11
N GLU A 3 -1.35 6.11 4.74
CA GLU A 3 -1.92 6.59 6.02
C GLU A 3 -3.36 7.09 5.91
N CYS A 4 -3.74 7.57 4.73
CA CYS A 4 -5.12 7.97 4.45
C CYS A 4 -6.04 6.78 4.18
N GLY A 5 -5.51 5.55 4.06
CA GLY A 5 -6.29 4.37 3.74
C GLY A 5 -6.73 4.27 2.28
N ILE A 6 -6.10 5.00 1.37
CA ILE A 6 -6.51 5.15 -0.03
C ILE A 6 -5.59 4.33 -0.95
N PRO A 7 -6.15 3.55 -1.92
CA PRO A 7 -5.39 2.81 -2.93
C PRO A 7 -4.39 3.68 -3.70
N ILE A 8 -3.23 3.11 -4.04
CA ILE A 8 -2.16 3.83 -4.75
C ILE A 8 -2.29 3.57 -6.26
N LEU A 9 -2.24 4.62 -7.08
CA LEU A 9 -1.97 4.50 -8.51
C LEU A 9 -0.47 4.79 -8.74
N ILE A 10 0.28 3.83 -9.26
CA ILE A 10 1.75 3.96 -9.41
C ILE A 10 2.24 3.45 -10.77
N ASN A 11 3.18 4.17 -11.36
CA ASN A 11 3.90 3.69 -12.54
C ASN A 11 4.94 2.61 -12.15
N GLU A 12 5.08 1.55 -12.94
CA GLU A 12 6.00 0.44 -12.69
C GLU A 12 7.49 0.85 -12.65
N LYS A 13 7.82 2.00 -13.27
CA LYS A 13 9.17 2.61 -13.21
C LYS A 13 9.58 2.97 -11.78
N PHE A 14 8.62 3.21 -10.87
CA PHE A 14 8.90 3.42 -9.45
C PHE A 14 9.12 2.06 -8.75
N HIS A 15 10.18 1.34 -9.13
CA HIS A 15 10.38 -0.07 -8.83
C HIS A 15 10.18 -0.46 -7.36
N SER A 16 10.75 0.30 -6.41
CA SER A 16 10.67 -0.03 -4.99
C SER A 16 9.24 -0.01 -4.45
N ILE A 17 8.50 1.06 -4.75
CA ILE A 17 7.12 1.22 -4.28
C ILE A 17 6.16 0.36 -5.12
N ALA A 18 6.39 0.21 -6.42
CA ALA A 18 5.61 -0.69 -7.27
C ALA A 18 5.71 -2.15 -6.79
N LYS A 19 6.90 -2.61 -6.36
CA LYS A 19 7.07 -3.93 -5.72
C LYS A 19 6.24 -4.07 -4.45
N ILE A 20 6.20 -3.03 -3.60
CA ILE A 20 5.40 -3.05 -2.37
C ILE A 20 3.90 -3.08 -2.70
N VAL A 21 3.45 -2.22 -3.62
CA VAL A 21 2.05 -2.15 -4.07
C VAL A 21 1.60 -3.48 -4.64
N LYS A 22 2.42 -4.11 -5.50
CA LYS A 22 2.14 -5.43 -6.09
C LYS A 22 2.09 -6.52 -5.02
N LYS A 23 3.11 -6.59 -4.15
CA LYS A 23 3.26 -7.63 -3.14
C LYS A 23 2.10 -7.66 -2.14
N TYR A 24 1.59 -6.50 -1.77
CA TYR A 24 0.53 -6.38 -0.75
C TYR A 24 -0.82 -6.00 -1.34
N ASN A 25 -0.95 -5.95 -2.67
CA ASN A 25 -2.16 -5.56 -3.39
C ASN A 25 -2.79 -4.27 -2.85
N LEU A 26 -2.00 -3.18 -2.90
CA LEU A 26 -2.33 -1.88 -2.29
C LEU A 26 -2.85 -0.85 -3.29
N GLY A 27 -3.01 -1.24 -4.55
CA GLY A 27 -3.41 -0.31 -5.60
C GLY A 27 -3.16 -0.84 -7.01
N ILE A 28 -3.23 0.08 -7.98
CA ILE A 28 -3.13 -0.20 -9.40
C ILE A 28 -1.73 0.19 -9.88
N ILE A 29 -1.10 -0.71 -10.64
CA ILE A 29 0.21 -0.48 -11.25
C ILE A 29 0.03 -0.33 -12.75
N PHE A 30 0.52 0.77 -13.30
CA PHE A 30 0.49 1.04 -14.74
C PHE A 30 1.89 1.23 -15.30
N ASN A 31 2.04 1.15 -16.61
CA ASN A 31 3.24 1.44 -17.36
C ASN A 31 2.95 2.49 -18.42
N ASN A 32 3.98 2.93 -19.15
CA ASN A 32 3.81 3.99 -20.13
C ASN A 32 2.92 3.59 -21.32
N ASN A 33 2.86 2.31 -21.67
CA ASN A 33 2.02 1.81 -22.75
C ASN A 33 0.54 1.78 -22.34
N ASP A 34 0.25 1.70 -21.04
CA ASP A 34 -1.13 1.78 -20.53
C ASP A 34 -1.71 3.19 -20.57
N LEU A 35 -0.89 4.24 -20.79
CA LEU A 35 -1.36 5.63 -20.71
C LEU A 35 -2.48 5.93 -21.71
N GLU A 36 -2.40 5.37 -22.91
CA GLU A 36 -3.42 5.53 -23.95
C GLU A 36 -4.79 4.99 -23.52
N ASN A 37 -4.78 3.91 -22.71
CA ASN A 37 -5.98 3.23 -22.23
C ASN A 37 -6.08 3.27 -20.71
N LEU A 38 -5.54 4.33 -20.08
CA LEU A 38 -5.43 4.40 -18.62
C LEU A 38 -6.81 4.34 -17.97
N ASN A 39 -7.82 4.93 -18.61
CA ASN A 39 -9.21 4.89 -18.15
C ASN A 39 -9.72 3.46 -17.98
N ASP A 40 -9.41 2.55 -18.91
CA ASP A 40 -9.84 1.16 -18.81
C ASP A 40 -9.12 0.43 -17.67
N LYS A 41 -7.88 0.81 -17.41
CA LYS A 41 -7.12 0.29 -16.26
C LYS A 41 -7.64 0.81 -14.92
N LEU A 42 -8.27 1.98 -14.91
CA LEU A 42 -8.89 2.59 -13.74
C LEU A 42 -10.35 2.17 -13.53
N LYS A 43 -10.98 1.51 -14.52
CA LYS A 43 -12.33 0.92 -14.40
C LYS A 43 -12.30 -0.33 -13.52
N ILE A 44 -12.11 -0.13 -12.22
CA ILE A 44 -12.27 -1.16 -11.21
C ILE A 44 -13.67 -1.07 -10.60
N SER A 45 -14.22 -2.22 -10.21
CA SER A 45 -15.47 -2.31 -9.46
C SER A 45 -15.34 -1.75 -8.04
N GLN A 46 -16.47 -1.44 -7.42
CA GLN A 46 -16.51 -1.00 -6.02
C GLN A 46 -15.95 -2.08 -5.07
N ASP A 47 -16.14 -3.36 -5.39
CA ASP A 47 -15.63 -4.47 -4.58
C ASP A 47 -14.11 -4.58 -4.66
N GLU A 48 -13.53 -4.41 -5.86
CA GLU A 48 -12.09 -4.32 -6.03
C GLU A 48 -11.52 -3.14 -5.25
N TYR A 49 -12.16 -1.96 -5.34
CA TYR A 49 -11.74 -0.79 -4.57
C TYR A 49 -11.80 -1.03 -3.05
N ASN A 50 -12.88 -1.64 -2.57
CA ASN A 50 -13.06 -2.00 -1.16
C ASN A 50 -11.99 -3.00 -0.69
N LEU A 51 -11.63 -3.96 -1.52
CA LEU A 51 -10.56 -4.91 -1.27
C LEU A 51 -9.20 -4.21 -1.13
N LEU A 52 -8.88 -3.28 -2.04
CA LEU A 52 -7.64 -2.48 -1.96
C LEU A 52 -7.58 -1.68 -0.66
N CYS A 53 -8.68 -1.02 -0.28
CA CYS A 53 -8.79 -0.30 1.00
C CYS A 53 -8.57 -1.23 2.21
N LYS A 54 -9.16 -2.43 2.19
CA LYS A 54 -8.98 -3.44 3.25
C LYS A 54 -7.53 -3.89 3.36
N ASN A 55 -6.86 -4.11 2.23
CA ASN A 55 -5.45 -4.50 2.20
C ASN A 55 -4.55 -3.39 2.76
N ILE A 56 -4.82 -2.12 2.45
CA ILE A 56 -4.10 -0.99 3.04
C ILE A 56 -4.28 -0.94 4.54
N LYS A 57 -5.51 -1.09 5.06
CA LYS A 57 -5.75 -1.15 6.51
C LYS A 57 -4.93 -2.27 7.16
N LYS A 58 -4.86 -3.46 6.54
CA LYS A 58 -4.04 -4.59 7.02
C LYS A 58 -2.54 -4.28 6.94
N PHE A 59 -2.09 -3.67 5.85
CA PHE A 59 -0.69 -3.29 5.65
C PHE A 59 -0.25 -2.31 6.75
N ARG A 60 -1.02 -1.23 6.98
CA ARG A 60 -0.73 -0.25 8.02
C ARG A 60 -0.53 -0.93 9.38
N LYS A 61 -1.47 -1.76 9.83
CA LYS A 61 -1.38 -2.49 11.11
C LYS A 61 -0.05 -3.26 11.28
N ASN A 62 0.53 -3.76 10.20
CA ASN A 62 1.78 -4.52 10.24
C ASN A 62 3.04 -3.65 10.14
N PHE A 63 2.93 -2.48 9.49
CA PHE A 63 4.07 -1.63 9.13
C PHE A 63 4.05 -0.25 9.80
N THR A 64 3.13 0.02 10.73
CA THR A 64 3.13 1.29 11.49
C THR A 64 4.30 1.34 12.48
N TYR A 65 4.88 2.53 12.65
CA TYR A 65 5.98 2.79 13.58
C TYR A 65 5.66 2.37 15.01
N GLU A 66 4.41 2.44 15.46
CA GLU A 66 4.01 2.05 16.83
C GLU A 66 4.44 0.62 17.19
N LYS A 67 4.32 -0.33 16.25
CA LYS A 67 4.72 -1.72 16.49
C LYS A 67 6.23 -1.85 16.63
N LYS A 68 7.00 -1.14 15.81
CA LYS A 68 8.47 -1.10 15.90
C LYS A 68 8.95 -0.37 17.16
N ALA A 69 8.35 0.76 17.51
CA ALA A 69 8.66 1.52 18.72
C ALA A 69 8.38 0.70 19.98
N LYS A 70 7.27 -0.06 20.01
CA LYS A 70 6.95 -0.98 21.10
C LYS A 70 7.92 -2.17 21.21
N ILE A 71 8.40 -2.69 20.08
CA ILE A 71 9.43 -3.74 20.06
C ILE A 71 10.78 -3.18 20.54
N LEU A 72 11.15 -1.98 20.06
CA LEU A 72 12.40 -1.33 20.43
C LEU A 72 12.44 -0.96 21.91
N SER A 73 11.38 -0.34 22.45
CA SER A 73 11.29 -0.02 23.88
C SER A 73 11.39 -1.25 24.78
N LYS A 74 10.76 -2.37 24.42
CA LYS A 74 10.95 -3.65 25.12
C LYS A 74 12.38 -4.18 25.06
N LYS A 75 13.10 -3.93 23.96
CA LYS A 75 14.48 -4.40 23.77
C LYS A 75 15.51 -3.55 24.52
N VAL A 76 15.20 -2.29 24.80
CA VAL A 76 16.07 -1.33 25.50
C VAL A 76 15.77 -1.27 27.01
N GLY A 77 14.83 -2.07 27.52
CA GLY A 77 14.58 -2.21 28.95
C GLY A 77 13.92 -0.99 29.61
N ILE A 78 13.27 -0.10 28.84
CA ILE A 78 12.70 1.16 29.36
C ILE A 78 11.23 0.95 29.83
N TYR A 79 10.94 -0.21 30.41
CA TYR A 79 9.71 -0.47 31.15
C TYR A 79 10.06 -1.35 32.35
N GLU A 80 10.55 -0.70 33.40
CA GLU A 80 10.14 -0.91 34.79
C GLU A 80 9.72 0.46 35.35
#